data_AF-F2AKC6-F1
#
_entry.id   AF-F2AKC6-F1
#
_cell.length_a   1.000
_cell.length_b   1.000
_cell.length_c   1.000
_cell.angle_alpha   90.00
_cell.angle_beta   90.00
_cell.angle_gamma   90.00
#
_symmetry.space_group_name_H-M   'P 1'
#
loop_
_entity.id
_entity.type
_entity.pdbx_description
1 polymer ?
#
loop_
_entity_poly.entity_id
_entity_poly.type
_entity_poly.pdbx_seq_one_letter_code
_entity_poly.pdbx_strand_id
1 'polypeptide(L)'
;MTLKAMVEYLVDEYGWERLGERIRIDCFTYDPSINSSLKFLRKTEWARAKVERLYLDSISYDERKGKRASQATETPAMPGNVWERARRRDANDD
;
A
#
# COMPACT_ATOMS: atom_id res chain seq x y z
N MET A 1 -1.72 15.51 15.17
CA MET A 1 -1.41 14.94 13.84
C MET A 1 -1.83 15.92 12.75
N THR A 2 -1.03 16.06 11.69
CA THR A 2 -1.33 16.99 10.59
C THR A 2 -2.00 16.25 9.43
N LEU A 3 -2.87 16.94 8.68
CA LEU A 3 -3.53 16.38 7.49
C LEU A 3 -2.51 15.91 6.44
N LYS A 4 -1.39 16.63 6.33
CA LYS A 4 -0.29 16.29 5.43
C LYS A 4 0.28 14.91 5.76
N ALA A 5 0.63 14.69 7.04
CA ALA A 5 1.22 13.43 7.48
C ALA A 5 0.27 12.24 7.28
N MET A 6 -1.04 12.42 7.50
CA MET A 6 -2.04 11.38 7.26
C MET A 6 -2.08 10.97 5.78
N VAL A 7 -2.09 11.95 4.88
CA VAL A 7 -2.11 11.68 3.43
C VAL A 7 -0.79 11.04 2.98
N GLU A 8 0.36 11.54 3.45
CA GLU A 8 1.67 10.94 3.14
C GLU A 8 1.73 9.47 3.56
N TYR A 9 1.27 9.14 4.78
CA TYR A 9 1.21 7.75 5.26
C TYR A 9 0.30 6.87 4.40
N LEU A 10 -0.89 7.36 4.06
CA LEU A 10 -1.84 6.62 3.23
C LEU A 10 -1.32 6.38 1.81
N VAL A 11 -0.63 7.36 1.24
CA VAL A 11 0.01 7.24 -0.07
C VAL A 11 1.17 6.24 -0.03
N ASP A 12 1.94 6.21 1.07
CA ASP A 12 3.04 5.26 1.25
C ASP A 12 2.54 3.80 1.37
N GLU A 13 1.50 3.56 2.19
CA GLU A 13 0.97 2.20 2.41
C GLU A 13 0.15 1.67 1.22
N TYR A 14 -0.67 2.53 0.58
CA TYR A 14 -1.63 2.08 -0.44
C TYR A 14 -1.29 2.53 -1.87
N GLY A 15 -0.55 3.64 -2.04
CA GLY A 15 -0.36 4.27 -3.34
C GLY A 15 -1.58 5.06 -3.84
N TRP A 16 -1.35 5.89 -4.86
CA TRP A 16 -2.36 6.80 -5.41
C TRP A 16 -3.52 6.08 -6.12
N GLU A 17 -3.26 4.99 -6.85
CA GLU A 17 -4.32 4.23 -7.55
C GLU A 17 -5.35 3.70 -6.55
N ARG A 18 -4.91 3.00 -5.50
CA ARG A 18 -5.80 2.45 -4.46
C ARG A 18 -6.53 3.55 -3.70
N LEU A 19 -5.86 4.67 -3.45
CA LEU A 19 -6.50 5.82 -2.82
C LEU A 19 -7.61 6.40 -3.70
N GLY A 20 -7.39 6.51 -5.01
CA GLY A 20 -8.41 6.93 -5.98
C GLY A 20 -9.59 5.96 -6.08
N GLU A 21 -9.34 4.65 -5.97
CA GLU A 21 -10.41 3.63 -5.92
C GLU A 21 -11.29 3.78 -4.67
N ARG A 22 -10.67 3.98 -3.50
CA ARG A 22 -11.39 4.10 -2.22
C ARG A 22 -12.04 5.47 -2.02
N ILE A 23 -11.32 6.51 -2.42
CA ILE A 23 -11.71 7.91 -2.35
C ILE A 23 -11.69 8.42 -3.79
N ARG A 24 -12.84 8.29 -4.46
CA ARG A 24 -13.07 8.71 -5.84
C ARG A 24 -13.04 10.24 -5.96
N ILE A 25 -11.85 10.84 -5.81
CA ILE A 25 -11.58 12.26 -5.98
C ILE A 25 -10.56 12.45 -7.09
N ASP A 26 -10.80 13.45 -7.94
CA ASP A 26 -9.99 13.69 -9.14
C ASP A 26 -8.53 14.02 -8.81
N CYS A 27 -8.27 14.53 -7.60
CA CYS A 27 -6.93 14.84 -7.14
C CYS A 27 -5.99 13.61 -7.16
N PHE A 28 -6.50 12.41 -6.87
CA PHE A 28 -5.66 11.21 -6.82
C PHE A 28 -5.43 10.59 -8.20
N THR A 29 -6.26 10.93 -9.18
CA THR A 29 -6.23 10.34 -10.53
C THR A 29 -5.55 11.26 -11.56
N TYR A 30 -5.72 12.58 -11.43
CA TYR A 30 -5.30 13.55 -12.45
C TYR A 30 -3.99 14.28 -12.11
N ASP A 31 -3.80 14.64 -10.84
CA ASP A 31 -2.56 15.30 -10.36
C ASP A 31 -2.21 14.76 -8.95
N PRO A 32 -1.70 13.51 -8.87
CA PRO A 32 -1.40 12.85 -7.61
C PRO A 32 -0.20 13.52 -6.91
N SER A 33 -0.50 14.56 -6.13
CA SER A 33 0.48 15.34 -5.39
C SER A 33 -0.08 15.78 -4.05
N ILE A 34 0.74 15.65 -3.01
CA ILE A 34 0.38 16.02 -1.62
C ILE A 34 -0.12 17.46 -1.54
N ASN A 35 0.52 18.40 -2.24
CA ASN A 35 0.12 19.81 -2.23
C ASN A 35 -1.25 20.03 -2.90
N SER A 36 -1.52 19.32 -3.99
CA SER A 36 -2.81 19.35 -4.70
C SER A 36 -3.93 18.75 -3.83
N SER A 37 -3.63 17.64 -3.15
CA SER A 37 -4.56 17.00 -2.21
C SER A 37 -4.89 17.90 -1.04
N LEU A 38 -3.89 18.57 -0.44
CA LEU A 38 -4.14 19.49 0.67
C LEU A 38 -5.00 20.70 0.26
N LYS A 39 -4.79 21.24 -0.95
CA LYS A 39 -5.66 22.31 -1.48
C LYS A 39 -7.09 21.80 -1.67
N PHE A 40 -7.26 20.59 -2.16
CA PHE A 40 -8.59 19.98 -2.35
C PHE A 40 -9.30 19.70 -1.02
N LEU A 41 -8.60 19.06 -0.07
CA LEU A 41 -9.15 18.72 1.25
C LEU A 41 -9.54 19.95 2.08
N ARG A 42 -8.94 21.12 1.82
CA ARG A 42 -9.37 22.41 2.42
C ARG A 42 -10.67 22.94 1.84
N LYS A 43 -10.96 22.64 0.56
CA LYS A 43 -12.19 23.08 -0.12
C LYS A 43 -13.33 22.07 0.06
N THR A 44 -13.01 20.84 0.45
CA THR A 44 -13.95 19.72 0.47
C THR A 44 -13.90 18.98 1.80
N GLU A 45 -14.71 19.44 2.75
CA GLU A 45 -14.70 18.93 4.13
C GLU A 45 -15.06 17.44 4.23
N TRP A 46 -16.00 16.95 3.41
CA TRP A 46 -16.34 15.52 3.38
C TRP A 46 -15.15 14.64 2.93
N ALA A 47 -14.26 15.15 2.08
CA ALA A 47 -13.10 14.42 1.62
C ALA A 47 -12.06 14.29 2.75
N ARG A 48 -11.87 15.34 3.56
CA ARG A 48 -11.07 15.29 4.78
C ARG A 48 -11.57 14.20 5.72
N ALA A 49 -12.87 14.17 6.01
CA ALA A 49 -13.45 13.14 6.89
C ALA A 49 -13.21 11.72 6.35
N LYS A 50 -13.22 11.54 5.02
CA LYS A 50 -12.98 10.26 4.37
C LYS A 50 -11.52 9.80 4.48
N VAL A 51 -10.57 10.72 4.29
CA VAL A 51 -9.13 10.46 4.50
C VAL A 51 -8.85 10.10 5.95
N GLU A 52 -9.43 10.85 6.89
CA GLU A 52 -9.24 10.60 8.33
C GLU A 52 -9.80 9.24 8.74
N ARG A 53 -10.98 8.87 8.24
CA ARG A 53 -11.56 7.54 8.45
C ARG A 53 -10.69 6.43 7.85
N LEU A 54 -10.13 6.64 6.67
CA LEU A 54 -9.23 5.69 6.02
C LEU A 54 -7.93 5.52 6.83
N TYR A 55 -7.39 6.62 7.36
CA TYR A 55 -6.20 6.64 8.20
C TYR A 55 -6.41 5.83 9.50
N LEU A 56 -7.54 6.03 10.17
CA LEU A 56 -7.89 5.26 11.37
C LEU A 56 -8.04 3.76 11.08
N ASP A 57 -8.65 3.41 9.94
CA ASP A 57 -8.74 2.02 9.49
C ASP A 57 -7.34 1.43 9.31
N SER A 58 -6.44 2.13 8.60
CA SER A 58 -5.07 1.67 8.37
C SER A 58 -4.25 1.49 9.65
N ILE A 59 -4.37 2.40 10.62
CA ILE A 59 -3.66 2.28 11.91
C ILE A 59 -4.15 1.04 12.68
N SER A 60 -5.47 0.80 12.70
CA SER A 60 -6.04 -0.38 13.35
C SER A 60 -5.65 -1.69 12.65
N TYR A 61 -5.40 -1.64 11.33
CA TYR A 61 -4.79 -2.75 10.61
C TYR A 61 -3.32 -2.94 10.98
N ASP A 62 -2.55 -1.87 11.16
CA ASP A 62 -1.13 -1.94 11.51
C ASP A 62 -0.90 -2.56 12.89
N GLU A 63 -1.69 -2.21 13.92
CA GLU A 63 -1.61 -2.87 15.24
C GLU A 63 -1.84 -4.40 15.17
N ARG A 64 -2.66 -4.85 14.21
CA ARG A 64 -2.88 -6.28 13.93
C ARG A 64 -1.78 -6.88 13.05
N LYS A 65 -1.24 -6.10 12.10
CA LYS A 65 -0.14 -6.50 11.20
C LYS A 65 1.18 -6.59 11.96
N GLY A 66 1.41 -5.78 12.99
CA GLY A 66 2.59 -5.84 13.87
C GLY A 66 2.74 -7.18 14.61
N LYS A 67 1.63 -7.87 14.92
CA LYS A 67 1.66 -9.26 15.43
C LYS A 67 1.91 -10.34 14.36
N ARG A 68 1.76 -10.02 13.08
CA ARG A 68 1.88 -10.96 11.94
C ARG A 68 3.16 -10.75 11.12
N ALA A 69 3.68 -9.52 11.06
CA ALA A 69 4.94 -9.16 10.42
C ALA A 69 6.14 -9.62 11.25
N SER A 70 6.03 -9.65 12.58
CA SER A 70 7.00 -10.31 13.47
C SER A 70 7.01 -11.85 13.35
N GLN A 71 6.16 -12.46 12.49
CA GLN A 71 6.23 -13.88 12.13
C GLN A 71 6.52 -14.13 10.63
N ALA A 72 6.77 -13.10 9.82
CA ALA A 72 6.97 -13.26 8.37
C ALA A 72 8.31 -12.67 7.87
N THR A 73 9.27 -12.50 8.76
CA THR A 73 10.66 -12.13 8.39
C THR A 73 11.67 -13.11 8.98
N GLU A 74 11.37 -14.39 8.89
CA GLU A 74 12.40 -15.43 8.83
C GLU A 74 12.22 -16.17 7.51
N THR A 75 12.85 -15.63 6.46
CA THR A 75 13.40 -16.49 5.41
C THR A 75 14.79 -16.86 5.89
N PRO A 76 14.99 -17.98 6.62
CA PRO A 76 16.32 -18.56 6.68
C PRO A 76 16.65 -19.03 5.27
N ALA A 77 17.88 -18.74 4.84
CA ALA A 77 18.47 -19.10 3.56
C ALA A 77 17.80 -20.30 2.85
N MET A 78 17.41 -20.09 1.60
CA MET A 78 17.03 -21.15 0.67
C MET A 78 18.18 -22.17 0.56
N PRO A 79 17.94 -23.48 0.71
CA PRO A 79 18.53 -24.46 -0.18
C PRO A 79 17.41 -24.98 -1.09
N GLY A 80 17.46 -24.61 -2.37
CA GLY A 80 16.57 -25.20 -3.36
C GLY A 80 15.30 -24.40 -3.62
N ASN A 81 15.46 -23.32 -4.36
CA ASN A 81 14.57 -22.99 -5.47
C ASN A 81 13.75 -24.18 -6.03
N VAL A 82 12.50 -24.27 -5.59
CA VAL A 82 11.43 -25.11 -6.17
C VAL A 82 11.19 -24.77 -7.66
N TRP A 83 11.62 -23.59 -8.13
CA TRP A 83 11.61 -23.19 -9.54
C TRP A 83 12.78 -23.76 -10.38
N GLU A 84 13.81 -24.36 -9.78
CA GLU A 84 14.96 -24.91 -10.54
C GLU A 84 14.71 -26.30 -11.12
N ARG A 85 13.63 -26.98 -10.73
CA ARG A 85 13.32 -28.34 -11.18
C ARG A 85 12.60 -28.42 -12.53
N ALA A 86 12.27 -27.27 -13.15
CA ALA A 86 11.55 -27.21 -14.41
C ALA A 86 12.44 -26.93 -15.66
N ARG A 87 13.78 -26.89 -15.52
CA ARG A 87 14.70 -26.57 -16.66
C ARG A 87 15.68 -27.68 -17.07
N ARG A 88 15.57 -28.91 -16.55
CA ARG A 88 16.43 -30.03 -17.02
C ARG A 88 15.63 -31.33 -17.13
N ARG A 89 14.99 -31.54 -18.26
CA ARG A 89 14.53 -32.87 -18.67
C ARG A 89 14.44 -33.01 -20.20
N ASP A 90 15.51 -32.65 -20.91
CA ASP A 90 15.70 -32.99 -22.33
C ASP A 90 17.21 -33.13 -22.60
N ALA A 91 17.79 -34.25 -22.17
CA ALA A 91 19.11 -34.72 -22.63
C ALA A 91 19.31 -36.17 -22.17
N ASN A 92 18.52 -37.10 -22.73
CA ASN A 92 18.95 -38.47 -23.07
C ASN A 92 17.82 -39.17 -23.84
N ASP A 93 17.83 -39.07 -25.16
CA ASP A 93 17.24 -40.05 -26.09
C ASP A 93 18.12 -40.07 -27.35
N ASP A 94 18.68 -41.26 -27.60
CA ASP A 94 19.68 -41.70 -28.61
C ASP A 94 21.13 -41.18 -28.52
#